data_AF-A0A4U6RSE7-F1
#
_entry.id   AF-A0A4U6RSE7-F1
#
_cell.length_a   1.000
_cell.length_b   1.000
_cell.length_c   1.000
_cell.angle_alpha   90.00
_cell.angle_beta   90.00
_cell.angle_gamma   90.00
#
_symmetry.space_group_name_H-M   'P 1'
#
loop_
_entity.id
_entity.type
_entity.pdbx_description
1 polymer ?
#
loop_
_entity_poly.entity_id
_entity_poly.type
_entity_poly.pdbx_seq_one_letter_code
_entity_poly.pdbx_strand_id
1 'polypeptide(L)'
;MRYALLIGGLIVAATPAHADPRSAYVTMVLQAFAAKVECPGTDLVYQDLVQRAQDMHLPDGTTEKVRKAIAFMHTGGKMGEKQADDLMTEVAIATQTTDLDQRRAGSMTTWCQDQKTRLAGYIRTKE
;
A
#
# COMPACT_ATOMS: atom_id res chain seq x y z
N MET A 1 47.86 13.33 -32.07
CA MET A 1 47.45 12.35 -31.04
C MET A 1 47.60 13.04 -29.68
N ARG A 2 46.65 13.10 -28.74
CA ARG A 2 45.28 12.60 -28.57
C ARG A 2 44.67 13.53 -27.49
N TYR A 3 43.51 14.13 -27.76
CA TYR A 3 42.70 14.84 -26.76
C TYR A 3 42.04 13.81 -25.85
N ALA A 4 42.38 13.82 -24.55
CA ALA A 4 41.71 13.00 -23.55
C ALA A 4 40.50 13.78 -22.99
N LEU A 5 39.35 13.58 -23.61
CA LEU A 5 38.03 13.91 -23.05
C LEU A 5 37.80 13.05 -21.80
N LEU A 6 37.82 13.67 -20.62
CA LEU A 6 37.28 13.05 -19.40
C LEU A 6 35.86 13.59 -19.21
N ILE A 7 34.90 12.81 -19.70
CA ILE A 7 33.49 12.94 -19.34
C ILE A 7 33.33 12.25 -17.99
N GLY A 8 33.40 13.02 -16.90
CA GLY A 8 33.00 12.57 -15.57
C GLY A 8 31.48 12.53 -15.50
N GLY A 9 30.91 11.32 -15.55
CA GLY A 9 29.47 11.09 -15.43
C GLY A 9 28.95 11.54 -14.07
N LEU A 10 27.90 12.36 -14.10
CA LEU A 10 27.12 12.76 -12.93
C LEU A 10 26.33 11.53 -12.46
N ILE A 11 26.83 10.83 -11.44
CA ILE A 11 26.06 9.76 -10.76
C ILE A 11 24.98 10.47 -9.95
N VAL A 12 23.76 10.51 -10.49
CA VAL A 12 22.58 10.88 -9.71
C VAL A 12 22.37 9.77 -8.69
N ALA A 13 22.78 10.02 -7.45
CA ALA A 13 22.38 9.19 -6.32
C ALA A 13 20.87 9.32 -6.17
N ALA A 14 20.13 8.31 -6.67
CA ALA A 14 18.74 8.13 -6.30
C ALA A 14 18.71 7.79 -4.82
N THR A 15 18.49 8.79 -3.96
CA THR A 15 18.13 8.53 -2.58
C THR A 15 16.86 7.68 -2.60
N PRO A 16 16.81 6.55 -1.87
CA PRO A 16 15.56 5.83 -1.74
C PRO A 16 14.58 6.81 -1.11
N ALA A 17 13.46 7.06 -1.79
CA ALA A 17 12.38 7.82 -1.21
C ALA A 17 11.93 7.04 0.02
N HIS A 18 12.39 7.48 1.20
CA HIS A 18 11.95 6.93 2.47
C HIS A 18 10.47 7.31 2.61
N ALA A 19 9.59 6.42 2.16
CA ALA A 19 8.17 6.53 2.45
C ALA A 19 8.02 6.57 3.98
N ASP A 20 7.28 7.57 4.48
CA ASP A 20 6.96 7.68 5.90
C ASP A 20 6.42 6.31 6.39
N PRO A 21 6.86 5.81 7.57
CA PRO A 21 6.40 4.53 8.10
C PRO A 21 4.87 4.36 8.06
N ARG A 22 4.11 5.44 8.31
CA ARG A 22 2.65 5.41 8.25
C ARG A 22 2.14 5.25 6.81
N SER A 23 2.72 5.96 5.85
CA SER A 23 2.32 5.87 4.43
C SER A 23 2.54 4.47 3.83
N ALA A 24 3.66 3.82 4.21
CA ALA A 24 3.93 2.44 3.83
C ALA A 24 2.90 1.48 4.44
N TYR A 25 2.53 1.70 5.70
CA TYR A 25 1.50 0.91 6.37
C TYR A 25 0.12 1.11 5.74
N VAL A 26 -0.28 2.35 5.46
CA VAL A 26 -1.55 2.68 4.79
C VAL A 26 -1.66 1.98 3.43
N THR A 27 -0.57 2.00 2.66
CA THR A 27 -0.51 1.32 1.35
C THR A 27 -0.71 -0.19 1.50
N MET A 28 -0.01 -0.81 2.44
CA MET A 28 -0.14 -2.25 2.72
C MET A 28 -1.57 -2.64 3.12
N VAL A 29 -2.18 -1.88 4.05
CA VAL A 29 -3.56 -2.12 4.50
C VAL A 29 -4.53 -1.98 3.32
N LEU A 30 -4.39 -0.93 2.53
CA LEU A 30 -5.24 -0.71 1.36
C LEU A 30 -5.13 -1.84 0.35
N GLN A 31 -3.91 -2.27 0.02
CA GLN A 31 -3.68 -3.39 -0.89
C GLN A 31 -4.29 -4.70 -0.35
N ALA A 32 -4.21 -4.94 0.96
CA ALA A 32 -4.82 -6.11 1.58
C ALA A 32 -6.36 -6.08 1.51
N PHE A 33 -6.99 -4.92 1.71
CA PHE A 33 -8.42 -4.76 1.49
C PHE A 33 -8.82 -4.91 0.03
N ALA A 34 -8.06 -4.32 -0.90
CA ALA A 34 -8.28 -4.48 -2.33
C ALA A 34 -8.17 -5.95 -2.75
N ALA A 35 -7.15 -6.68 -2.28
CA ALA A 35 -6.99 -8.10 -2.54
C ALA A 35 -8.18 -8.92 -2.00
N LYS A 36 -8.72 -8.60 -0.81
CA LYS A 36 -9.93 -9.26 -0.29
C LYS A 36 -11.16 -9.05 -1.18
N VAL A 37 -11.27 -7.90 -1.85
CA VAL A 37 -12.40 -7.56 -2.73
C VAL A 37 -12.23 -8.17 -4.12
N GLU A 38 -11.03 -8.07 -4.68
CA GLU A 38 -10.79 -8.39 -6.09
C GLU A 38 -10.28 -9.80 -6.32
N CYS A 39 -9.53 -10.37 -5.37
CA CYS A 39 -8.90 -11.68 -5.54
C CYS A 39 -9.82 -12.81 -5.07
N PRO A 40 -10.20 -13.73 -5.97
CA PRO A 40 -11.07 -14.85 -5.61
C PRO A 40 -10.48 -15.69 -4.47
N GLY A 41 -11.33 -16.08 -3.53
CA GLY A 41 -10.92 -16.91 -2.40
C GLY A 41 -9.91 -16.24 -1.47
N THR A 42 -9.84 -14.91 -1.40
CA THR A 42 -8.93 -14.19 -0.49
C THR A 42 -9.70 -13.61 0.71
N ASP A 43 -9.14 -13.73 1.90
CA ASP A 43 -9.60 -13.09 3.13
C ASP A 43 -8.49 -12.28 3.79
N LEU A 44 -8.90 -11.34 4.64
CA LEU A 44 -8.01 -10.43 5.37
C LEU A 44 -7.76 -10.96 6.77
N VAL A 45 -6.51 -10.97 7.20
CA VAL A 45 -6.11 -11.30 8.58
C VAL A 45 -5.93 -9.99 9.35
N TYR A 46 -7.03 -9.46 9.90
CA TYR A 46 -7.03 -8.15 10.54
C TYR A 46 -6.09 -8.07 11.75
N GLN A 47 -5.99 -9.16 12.54
CA GLN A 47 -5.13 -9.20 13.72
C GLN A 47 -3.65 -8.98 13.35
N ASP A 48 -3.20 -9.56 12.24
CA ASP A 48 -1.81 -9.47 11.79
C ASP A 48 -1.49 -8.07 11.26
N LEU A 49 -2.47 -7.35 10.71
CA LEU A 49 -2.32 -5.92 10.40
C LEU A 49 -2.16 -5.09 11.67
N VAL A 50 -2.97 -5.36 12.70
CA VAL A 50 -2.83 -4.68 14.01
C VAL A 50 -1.46 -4.94 14.61
N GLN A 51 -1.00 -6.20 14.61
CA GLN A 51 0.34 -6.54 15.08
C GLN A 51 1.41 -5.80 14.28
N ARG A 52 1.28 -5.75 12.95
CA ARG A 52 2.23 -5.02 12.11
C ARG A 52 2.29 -3.52 12.42
N ALA A 53 1.15 -2.89 12.70
CA ALA A 53 1.13 -1.49 13.12
C ALA A 53 1.93 -1.28 14.42
N GLN A 54 1.81 -2.21 15.37
CA GLN A 54 2.55 -2.18 16.64
C GLN A 54 4.06 -2.38 16.42
N ASP A 55 4.45 -3.34 15.58
CA ASP A 55 5.86 -3.59 15.23
C ASP A 55 6.49 -2.35 14.55
N MET A 56 5.68 -1.60 13.81
CA MET A 56 6.06 -0.33 13.18
C MET A 56 5.98 0.87 14.14
N HIS A 57 5.67 0.64 15.42
CA HIS A 57 5.53 1.65 16.46
C HIS A 57 4.54 2.77 16.11
N LEU A 58 3.50 2.42 15.33
CA LEU A 58 2.43 3.35 14.98
C LEU A 58 1.48 3.53 16.18
N PRO A 59 0.79 4.68 16.28
CA PRO A 59 -0.18 4.90 17.35
C PRO A 59 -1.27 3.84 17.42
N ASP A 60 -1.76 3.55 18.63
CA ASP A 60 -2.86 2.62 18.83
C ASP A 60 -4.10 3.02 18.02
N GLY A 61 -4.78 2.01 17.47
CA GLY A 61 -5.96 2.21 16.63
C GLY A 61 -5.65 2.71 15.22
N THR A 62 -4.37 2.83 14.80
CA THR A 62 -4.01 3.21 13.43
C THR A 62 -4.71 2.32 12.40
N THR A 63 -4.66 0.99 12.55
CA THR A 63 -5.31 0.04 11.62
C THR A 63 -6.80 0.33 11.43
N GLU A 64 -7.52 0.63 12.51
CA GLU A 64 -8.94 0.90 12.46
C GLU A 64 -9.24 2.26 11.79
N LYS A 65 -8.43 3.29 12.09
CA LYS A 65 -8.51 4.59 11.40
C LYS A 65 -8.27 4.44 9.91
N VAL A 66 -7.24 3.69 9.50
CA VAL A 66 -6.95 3.43 8.09
C VAL A 66 -8.11 2.69 7.43
N ARG A 67 -8.64 1.63 8.05
CA ARG A 67 -9.80 0.88 7.53
C ARG A 67 -11.01 1.79 7.32
N LYS A 68 -11.33 2.62 8.30
CA LYS A 68 -12.45 3.58 8.24
C LYS A 68 -12.23 4.64 7.15
N ALA A 69 -11.02 5.14 7.01
CA ALA A 69 -10.66 6.11 5.97
C ALA A 69 -10.78 5.53 4.57
N ILE A 70 -10.31 4.29 4.37
CA ILE A 70 -10.46 3.55 3.10
C ILE A 70 -11.95 3.39 2.79
N ALA A 71 -12.75 2.89 3.75
CA ALA A 71 -14.18 2.71 3.55
C ALA A 71 -14.89 4.04 3.22
N PHE A 72 -14.53 5.13 3.91
CA PHE A 72 -15.07 6.47 3.64
C PHE A 72 -14.75 6.91 2.21
N MET A 73 -13.48 6.80 1.80
CA MET A 73 -13.05 7.21 0.47
C MET A 73 -13.72 6.41 -0.64
N HIS A 74 -13.71 5.08 -0.53
CA HIS A 74 -14.21 4.17 -1.57
C HIS A 74 -15.74 4.13 -1.67
N THR A 75 -16.46 4.68 -0.68
CA THR A 75 -17.93 4.74 -0.70
C THR A 75 -18.48 6.14 -0.91
N GLY A 76 -17.62 7.15 -1.13
CA GLY A 76 -18.05 8.55 -1.19
C GLY A 76 -18.68 9.03 0.12
N GLY A 77 -18.20 8.52 1.26
CA GLY A 77 -18.63 8.90 2.60
C GLY A 77 -19.84 8.16 3.16
N LYS A 78 -20.33 7.10 2.49
CA LYS A 78 -21.50 6.34 2.94
C LYS A 78 -21.19 5.31 4.03
N MET A 79 -19.94 4.87 4.15
CA MET A 79 -19.46 3.97 5.20
C MET A 79 -18.12 4.46 5.75
N GLY A 80 -17.71 3.96 6.92
CA GLY A 80 -16.45 4.37 7.54
C GLY A 80 -16.55 5.76 8.18
N GLU A 81 -15.40 6.45 8.28
CA GLU A 81 -15.30 7.72 8.98
C GLU A 81 -14.19 8.56 8.36
N LYS A 82 -14.47 9.84 8.06
CA LYS A 82 -13.45 10.78 7.58
C LYS A 82 -12.41 10.96 8.69
N GLN A 83 -11.14 10.78 8.36
CA GLN A 83 -10.02 11.02 9.27
C GLN A 83 -9.37 12.39 9.01
N ALA A 84 -8.30 12.68 9.76
CA ALA A 84 -7.48 13.86 9.53
C ALA A 84 -6.98 13.92 8.07
N ASP A 85 -6.86 15.13 7.53
CA ASP A 85 -6.63 15.33 6.09
C ASP A 85 -5.28 14.75 5.62
N ASP A 86 -4.29 14.63 6.51
CA ASP A 86 -3.02 13.98 6.25
C ASP A 86 -3.19 12.47 5.98
N LEU A 87 -3.94 11.77 6.84
CA LEU A 87 -4.27 10.37 6.64
C LEU A 87 -5.17 10.18 5.41
N MET A 88 -6.11 11.08 5.18
CA MET A 88 -6.94 11.04 3.96
C MET A 88 -6.08 11.20 2.70
N THR A 89 -5.06 12.05 2.74
CA THR A 89 -4.12 12.23 1.62
C THR A 89 -3.32 10.95 1.37
N GLU A 90 -2.81 10.31 2.43
CA GLU A 90 -2.09 9.04 2.32
C GLU A 90 -2.97 7.92 1.74
N VAL A 91 -4.24 7.83 2.17
CA VAL A 91 -5.18 6.85 1.62
C VAL A 91 -5.48 7.12 0.14
N ALA A 92 -5.56 8.39 -0.27
CA ALA A 92 -5.76 8.76 -1.67
C ALA A 92 -4.56 8.36 -2.54
N ILE A 93 -3.35 8.64 -2.06
CA ILE A 93 -2.10 8.23 -2.74
C ILE A 93 -2.00 6.70 -2.81
N ALA A 94 -2.30 5.99 -1.70
CA ALA A 94 -2.32 4.53 -1.67
C ALA A 94 -3.34 3.94 -2.65
N THR A 95 -4.50 4.58 -2.79
CA THR A 95 -5.53 4.17 -3.77
C THR A 95 -4.99 4.33 -5.19
N GLN A 96 -4.50 5.53 -5.53
CA GLN A 96 -3.99 5.81 -6.88
C GLN A 96 -2.82 4.89 -7.26
N THR A 97 -1.90 4.65 -6.33
CA THR A 97 -0.75 3.76 -6.56
C THR A 97 -1.19 2.31 -6.73
N THR A 98 -2.17 1.85 -5.96
CA THR A 98 -2.74 0.50 -6.12
C THR A 98 -3.46 0.32 -7.46
N ASP A 99 -4.25 1.31 -7.89
CA ASP A 99 -4.90 1.31 -9.20
C ASP A 99 -3.88 1.25 -10.34
N LEU A 100 -2.78 2.00 -10.22
CA LEU A 100 -1.70 1.97 -11.20
C LEU A 100 -0.99 0.61 -11.22
N ASP A 101 -0.75 0.01 -10.06
CA ASP A 101 -0.15 -1.32 -9.94
C ASP A 101 -1.02 -2.40 -10.57
N GLN A 102 -2.34 -2.37 -10.33
CA GLN A 102 -3.31 -3.27 -10.98
C GLN A 102 -3.27 -3.15 -12.50
N ARG A 103 -3.24 -1.91 -13.03
CA ARG A 103 -3.16 -1.66 -14.48
C ARG A 103 -1.83 -2.16 -15.07
N ARG A 104 -0.72 -1.98 -14.35
CA ARG A 104 0.62 -2.41 -14.78
C ARG A 104 0.79 -3.93 -14.78
N ALA A 105 0.10 -4.64 -13.89
CA ALA A 105 0.16 -6.10 -13.83
C ALA A 105 -0.39 -6.79 -15.10
N GLY A 106 -1.12 -6.06 -15.95
CA GLY A 106 -1.64 -6.55 -17.24
C GLY A 106 -2.84 -7.48 -17.13
N SER A 107 -3.04 -8.13 -15.98
CA SER A 107 -4.26 -8.87 -15.66
C SER A 107 -4.51 -8.88 -14.14
N MET A 108 -5.79 -8.97 -13.76
CA MET A 108 -6.18 -9.09 -12.35
C MET A 108 -5.63 -10.38 -11.71
N THR A 109 -5.57 -11.47 -12.48
CA THR A 109 -4.98 -12.73 -12.02
C THR A 109 -3.52 -12.57 -11.62
N THR A 110 -2.71 -11.90 -12.45
CA THR A 110 -1.30 -11.62 -12.14
C THR A 110 -1.18 -10.79 -10.88
N TRP A 111 -1.94 -9.69 -10.79
CA TRP A 111 -1.93 -8.82 -9.62
C TRP A 111 -2.27 -9.58 -8.34
N CYS A 112 -3.29 -10.45 -8.38
CA CYS A 112 -3.66 -11.27 -7.24
C CYS A 112 -2.59 -12.28 -6.80
N GLN A 113 -1.83 -12.86 -7.73
CA GLN A 113 -0.70 -13.73 -7.37
C GLN A 113 0.44 -12.94 -6.74
N ASP A 114 0.72 -11.74 -7.24
CA ASP A 114 1.71 -10.85 -6.65
C ASP A 114 1.31 -10.44 -5.22
N GLN A 115 0.04 -10.10 -5.00
CA GLN A 115 -0.48 -9.75 -3.68
C GLN A 115 -0.37 -10.92 -2.68
N LYS A 116 -0.64 -12.17 -3.09
CA LYS A 116 -0.44 -13.35 -2.24
C LYS A 116 0.98 -13.47 -1.72
N THR A 117 1.96 -13.08 -2.52
CA THR A 117 3.38 -13.10 -2.13
C THR A 117 3.73 -11.90 -1.25
N ARG A 118 3.33 -10.69 -1.66
CA ARG A 118 3.67 -9.44 -0.97
C ARG A 118 3.00 -9.28 0.39
N LEU A 119 1.79 -9.80 0.51
CA LEU A 119 0.93 -9.65 1.69
C LEU A 119 0.82 -10.96 2.48
N ALA A 120 1.78 -11.87 2.33
CA ALA A 120 1.85 -13.10 3.11
C ALA A 120 1.78 -12.76 4.62
N GLY A 121 0.86 -13.42 5.33
CA GLY A 121 0.53 -13.14 6.73
C GLY A 121 -0.64 -12.16 6.91
N TYR A 122 -0.83 -11.19 6.02
CA TYR A 122 -1.94 -10.22 6.12
C TYR A 122 -3.18 -10.61 5.33
N ILE A 123 -3.01 -11.48 4.33
CA ILE A 123 -4.10 -12.13 3.61
C ILE A 123 -3.94 -13.65 3.64
N ARG A 124 -5.06 -14.35 3.57
CA ARG A 124 -5.12 -15.81 3.52
C ARG A 124 -6.09 -16.30 2.46
N THR A 125 -5.94 -17.56 2.06
CA THR A 125 -6.94 -18.22 1.22
C THR A 125 -8.15 -18.54 2.08
N LYS A 126 -9.36 -18.26 1.58
CA LYS A 126 -10.63 -18.68 2.17
C LYS A 126 -10.74 -20.20 2.04
N GLU A 127 -10.99 -20.86 3.15
CA GLU A 127 -11.40 -22.26 3.19
C GLU A 127 -12.85 -22.41 2.70
#